data_AF-A0A967GWD2-F1
#
_entry.id   AF-A0A967GWD2-F1
#
_cell.length_a   1.000
_cell.length_b   1.000
_cell.length_c   1.000
_cell.angle_alpha   90.00
_cell.angle_beta   90.00
_cell.angle_gamma   90.00
#
_symmetry.space_group_name_H-M   'P 1'
#
loop_
_entity.id
_entity.type
_entity.pdbx_description
1 polymer ?
#
loop_
_entity_poly.entity_id
_entity_poly.type
_entity_poly.pdbx_seq_one_letter_code
_entity_poly.pdbx_strand_id
1 'polypeptide(L)'
;MERLLGTLEELQVPLGHVRDRLGIPGMGAAVAENFRDKARMKRVLRARGLPCAQHGLARTGNEATTFAAAVGYPIIVKPQAG
;
A
#
# COMPACT_ATOMS: atom_id res chain seq x y z
N MET A 1 27.78 4.09 14.43
CA MET A 1 26.37 3.64 14.42
C MET A 1 25.62 4.55 13.46
N GLU A 2 25.62 4.20 12.17
CA GLU A 2 25.01 5.05 11.15
C GLU A 2 23.50 4.80 11.11
N ARG A 3 22.72 5.88 11.06
CA ARG A 3 21.26 5.87 10.94
C ARG A 3 20.92 6.65 9.69
N LEU A 4 20.05 6.08 8.85
CA LEU A 4 19.55 6.74 7.65
C LEU A 4 18.06 7.00 7.83
N LEU A 5 17.66 8.27 7.91
CA LEU A 5 16.29 8.71 8.15
C LEU A 5 15.84 9.67 7.06
N GLY A 6 14.57 9.58 6.68
CA GLY A 6 13.89 10.54 5.81
C GLY A 6 12.42 10.54 6.14
N THR A 7 11.82 11.72 6.17
CA THR A 7 10.43 11.94 6.59
C THR A 7 9.45 11.95 5.43
N LEU A 8 9.94 12.24 4.22
CA LEU A 8 9.13 12.22 3.01
C LEU A 8 8.75 10.79 2.66
N GLU A 9 7.49 10.60 2.29
CA GLU A 9 6.94 9.29 2.00
C GLU A 9 7.68 8.68 0.79
N GLU A 10 7.95 9.49 -0.24
CA GLU A 10 8.51 9.06 -1.53
C GLU A 10 9.92 8.47 -1.38
N LEU A 11 10.61 8.82 -0.29
CA LEU A 11 11.95 8.36 0.00
C LEU A 11 11.97 6.98 0.65
N GLN A 12 10.86 6.45 1.16
CA GLN A 12 10.93 5.24 2.00
C GLN A 12 11.46 4.01 1.25
N VAL A 13 11.10 3.82 -0.03
CA VAL A 13 11.63 2.71 -0.84
C VAL A 13 13.11 2.91 -1.20
N PRO A 14 13.54 4.08 -1.74
CA PRO A 14 14.96 4.38 -1.93
C PRO A 14 15.82 4.20 -0.66
N LEU A 15 15.35 4.71 0.48
CA LEU A 15 16.07 4.55 1.76
C LEU A 15 16.14 3.09 2.19
N GLY A 16 15.08 2.31 1.95
CA GLY A 16 15.10 0.87 2.16
C GLY A 16 16.20 0.17 1.34
N HIS A 17 16.35 0.52 0.06
CA HIS A 17 17.41 -0.04 -0.78
C HIS A 17 18.81 0.32 -0.28
N VAL A 18 19.03 1.56 0.16
CA VAL A 18 20.33 1.98 0.72
C VAL A 18 20.63 1.23 2.01
N ARG A 19 19.63 1.08 2.90
CA ARG A 19 19.79 0.33 4.16
C ARG A 19 20.16 -1.12 3.91
N ASP A 20 19.44 -1.79 3.01
CA ASP A 20 19.71 -3.19 2.65
C ASP A 20 21.11 -3.36 2.04
N ARG A 21 21.54 -2.41 1.19
CA ARG A 21 22.85 -2.45 0.52
C ARG A 21 24.02 -2.22 1.48
N LEU A 22 23.86 -1.32 2.45
CA LEU A 22 24.94 -0.86 3.33
C LEU A 22 24.87 -1.49 4.74
N GLY A 23 23.91 -2.36 5.01
CA GLY A 23 23.71 -2.96 6.34
C GLY A 23 23.31 -1.93 7.40
N ILE A 24 22.69 -0.82 7.01
CA ILE A 24 22.24 0.22 7.94
C ILE A 24 20.95 -0.26 8.62
N PRO A 25 20.88 -0.33 9.96
CA PRO A 25 19.68 -0.78 10.64
C PRO A 25 18.46 0.08 10.33
N GLY A 26 17.33 -0.57 10.05
CA GLY A 26 16.05 0.08 9.79
C GLY A 26 15.16 -0.76 8.90
N MET A 27 14.13 -0.10 8.36
CA MET A 27 13.16 -0.70 7.44
C MET A 27 13.76 -0.84 6.04
N GLY A 28 13.90 -2.08 5.57
CA GLY A 28 14.41 -2.43 4.24
C GLY A 28 13.41 -2.26 3.10
N ALA A 29 13.86 -2.40 1.85
CA ALA A 29 13.07 -2.10 0.65
C ALA A 29 11.82 -2.97 0.51
N ALA A 30 11.94 -4.28 0.79
CA ALA A 30 10.82 -5.20 0.70
C ALA A 30 9.69 -4.86 1.69
N VAL A 31 10.05 -4.37 2.89
CA VAL A 31 9.06 -3.84 3.84
C VAL A 31 8.56 -2.48 3.34
N ALA A 32 9.43 -1.67 2.75
CA ALA A 32 9.08 -0.36 2.21
C ALA A 32 7.95 -0.39 1.17
N GLU A 33 8.08 -1.29 0.22
CA GLU A 33 7.09 -1.54 -0.80
C GLU A 33 5.74 -2.03 -0.25
N ASN A 34 5.70 -2.64 0.95
CA ASN A 34 4.44 -3.17 1.51
C ASN A 34 3.49 -2.05 1.89
N PHE A 35 3.97 -0.85 2.21
CA PHE A 35 3.11 0.29 2.55
C PHE A 35 3.02 1.33 1.43
N ARG A 36 4.00 1.37 0.51
CA ARG A 36 3.94 2.25 -0.66
C ARG A 36 2.98 1.76 -1.76
N ASP A 37 2.78 0.44 -1.87
CA ASP A 37 1.79 -0.14 -2.77
C ASP A 37 0.56 -0.60 -1.97
N LYS A 38 -0.55 0.14 -2.13
CA LYS A 38 -1.84 -0.15 -1.47
C LYS A 38 -2.37 -1.55 -1.78
N ALA A 39 -2.15 -2.08 -2.98
CA ALA A 39 -2.59 -3.44 -3.35
C ALA A 39 -1.71 -4.49 -2.66
N ARG A 40 -0.39 -4.29 -2.63
CA ARG A 40 0.55 -5.16 -1.89
C ARG A 40 0.26 -5.14 -0.39
N MET A 41 0.06 -3.96 0.20
CA MET A 41 -0.34 -3.77 1.60
C MET A 41 -1.53 -4.65 1.96
N LYS A 42 -2.62 -4.54 1.21
CA LYS A 42 -3.87 -5.27 1.49
C LYS A 42 -3.74 -6.77 1.26
N ARG A 43 -2.87 -7.22 0.34
CA ARG A 43 -2.55 -8.65 0.19
C ARG A 43 -1.85 -9.18 1.42
N VAL A 44 -0.82 -8.49 1.90
CA VAL A 44 -0.05 -8.90 3.09
C VAL A 44 -0.92 -8.91 4.34
N LEU A 45 -1.73 -7.87 4.56
CA LEU A 45 -2.63 -7.79 5.72
C LEU A 45 -3.65 -8.93 5.71
N ARG A 46 -4.32 -9.20 4.58
CA ARG A 46 -5.27 -10.31 4.46
C ARG A 46 -4.62 -11.68 4.64
N ALA A 47 -3.43 -11.88 4.09
CA ALA A 47 -2.68 -13.13 4.27
C ALA A 47 -2.32 -13.40 5.74
N ARG A 48 -2.40 -12.38 6.61
CA ARG A 48 -2.18 -12.47 8.06
C ARG A 48 -3.47 -12.40 8.87
N GLY A 49 -4.64 -12.52 8.22
CA GLY A 49 -5.94 -12.48 8.89
C GLY A 49 -6.35 -11.09 9.40
N LEU A 50 -5.63 -10.03 9.01
CA LEU A 50 -5.98 -8.67 9.41
C LEU A 50 -7.09 -8.13 8.48
N PRO A 51 -8.20 -7.62 9.05
CA PRO A 51 -9.31 -7.12 8.24
C PRO A 51 -8.89 -5.91 7.41
N CYS A 52 -9.34 -5.89 6.16
CA CYS A 52 -9.12 -4.80 5.21
C CYS A 52 -10.44 -4.47 4.51
N ALA A 53 -10.69 -3.19 4.27
CA ALA A 53 -11.86 -2.77 3.50
C ALA A 53 -11.90 -3.48 2.13
N GLN A 54 -13.09 -3.96 1.78
CA GLN A 54 -13.37 -4.48 0.45
C GLN A 54 -13.09 -3.36 -0.57
N HIS A 55 -12.48 -3.71 -1.70
CA HIS A 55 -12.11 -2.75 -2.74
C HIS A 55 -12.04 -3.46 -4.08
N GLY A 56 -12.29 -2.69 -5.13
CA GLY A 56 -12.12 -3.10 -6.51
C GLY A 56 -11.57 -1.93 -7.34
N LEU A 57 -11.05 -2.26 -8.52
CA LEU A 57 -10.85 -1.27 -9.58
C LEU A 57 -12.12 -1.21 -10.41
N ALA A 58 -12.58 0.00 -10.72
CA ALA A 58 -13.67 0.24 -11.64
C ALA A 58 -13.18 1.19 -12.73
N ARG A 59 -13.25 0.75 -13.99
CA ARG A 59 -12.91 1.52 -15.19
C ARG A 59 -14.13 2.22 -15.78
N THR A 60 -15.33 1.78 -15.40
CA THR A 60 -16.60 2.32 -15.86
C THR A 60 -17.54 2.58 -14.68
N GLY A 61 -18.55 3.44 -14.89
CA GLY A 61 -19.59 3.65 -13.88
C GLY A 61 -20.35 2.37 -13.53
N ASN A 62 -20.57 1.49 -14.51
CA ASN A 62 -21.27 0.22 -14.29
C ASN A 62 -20.47 -0.77 -13.43
N GLU A 63 -19.15 -0.81 -13.58
CA GLU A 63 -18.28 -1.58 -12.67
C GLU A 63 -18.35 -1.05 -11.25
N ALA A 64 -18.41 0.28 -11.08
CA ALA A 64 -18.51 0.91 -9.77
C ALA A 64 -19.85 0.60 -9.09
N THR A 65 -20.98 0.65 -9.81
CA THR A 65 -22.30 0.31 -9.26
C THR A 65 -22.42 -1.18 -8.95
N THR A 66 -21.86 -2.05 -9.79
CA THR A 66 -21.80 -3.50 -9.53
C THR A 66 -21.02 -3.80 -8.25
N PHE A 67 -19.87 -3.16 -8.06
CA PHE A 67 -19.10 -3.28 -6.82
C PHE A 67 -19.89 -2.77 -5.62
N ALA A 68 -20.57 -1.62 -5.73
CA ALA A 68 -21.39 -1.05 -4.65
C ALA A 68 -22.51 -2.01 -4.20
N ALA A 69 -23.19 -2.65 -5.16
CA ALA A 69 -24.22 -3.65 -4.87
C ALA A 69 -23.67 -4.88 -4.15
N ALA A 70 -22.44 -5.29 -4.45
CA ALA A 70 -21.80 -6.45 -3.81
C ALA A 70 -21.31 -6.17 -2.38
N VAL A 71 -20.84 -4.95 -2.09
CA VAL A 71 -20.22 -4.61 -0.80
C VAL A 71 -21.10 -3.80 0.15
N GLY A 72 -22.17 -3.17 -0.36
CA GLY A 72 -23.07 -2.30 0.39
C GLY A 72 -22.56 -0.85 0.52
N TYR A 73 -23.48 0.08 0.80
CA TYR A 73 -23.18 1.48 1.08
C TYR A 73 -22.90 1.73 2.59
N PRO A 74 -22.12 2.77 2.95
CA PRO A 74 -21.48 3.76 2.08
C PRO A 74 -20.20 3.25 1.42
N ILE A 75 -19.87 3.79 0.23
CA ILE A 75 -18.62 3.50 -0.48
C ILE A 75 -17.82 4.78 -0.75
N ILE A 76 -16.50 4.64 -0.90
CA ILE A 76 -15.59 5.72 -1.34
C ILE A 76 -15.11 5.41 -2.75
N VAL A 77 -15.32 6.34 -3.67
CA VAL A 77 -14.77 6.32 -5.02
C VAL A 77 -13.64 7.34 -5.11
N LYS A 78 -12.48 6.93 -5.65
CA LYS A 78 -11.33 7.81 -5.83
C LYS A 78 -10.49 7.41 -7.05
N PRO A 79 -9.73 8.34 -7.65
CA PRO A 79 -8.75 8.02 -8.69
C PRO A 79 -7.72 6.98 -8.22
N GLN A 80 -7.20 6.17 -9.16
CA GLN A 80 -6.18 5.16 -8.88
C GLN A 80 -4.81 5.79 -8.56
N ALA A 81 -4.48 6.89 -9.24
CA ALA A 81 -3.25 7.65 -9.01
C ALA A 81 -3.52 8.79 -8.01
N GLY A 82 -2.67 8.84 -7.00
CA GLY A 82 -2.68 9.74 -5.85
C GLY A 82 -1.65 9.27 -4.85
#